data_AF-W1XTV8-F1
#
_entry.id   AF-W1XTV8-F1
#
_cell.length_a   1.000
_cell.length_b   1.000
_cell.length_c   1.000
_cell.angle_alpha   90.00
_cell.angle_beta   90.00
_cell.angle_gamma   90.00
#
_symmetry.space_group_name_H-M   'P 1'
#
loop_
_entity.id
_entity.type
_entity.pdbx_description
1 polymer ?
#
loop_
_entity_poly.entity_id
_entity_poly.type
_entity_poly.pdbx_seq_one_letter_code
_entity_poly.pdbx_strand_id
1 'polypeptide(L)'
;NKNSVQADRRIMQVMIDAGCDVVWDGMNVKVTGRASKPIHADLEQMPDMLPVMAALACSISGESSFIKGARLRLKESDRLVAVARNI
;
A
#
# COMPACT_ATOMS: atom_id res chain seq x y z
N ASN A 1 11.22 -12.99 -2.10
CA ASN A 1 10.86 -14.37 -2.54
C ASN A 1 9.49 -14.32 -3.23
N LYS A 2 9.41 -14.77 -4.49
CA LYS A 2 8.18 -14.79 -5.29
C LYS A 2 7.07 -15.68 -4.70
N ASN A 3 7.46 -16.67 -3.89
CA ASN A 3 6.54 -17.59 -3.21
C ASN A 3 6.32 -17.23 -1.72
N SER A 4 6.61 -15.98 -1.33
CA SER A 4 6.37 -15.56 0.05
C SER A 4 4.91 -15.70 0.42
N VAL A 5 4.63 -16.28 1.59
CA VAL A 5 3.29 -16.33 2.19
C VAL A 5 2.94 -15.04 2.94
N GLN A 6 3.87 -14.10 3.04
CA GLN A 6 3.64 -12.82 3.70
C GLN A 6 2.58 -12.03 2.94
N ALA A 7 1.56 -11.57 3.66
CA ALA A 7 0.44 -10.84 3.09
C ALA A 7 0.88 -9.51 2.45
N ASP A 8 1.97 -8.92 2.95
CA ASP A 8 2.55 -7.66 2.47
C ASP A 8 3.01 -7.73 1.00
N ARG A 9 3.21 -8.93 0.43
CA ARG A 9 3.52 -9.10 -1.00
C ARG A 9 2.47 -8.45 -1.91
N ARG A 10 1.23 -8.34 -1.45
CA ARG A 10 0.12 -7.73 -2.17
C ARG A 10 0.40 -6.26 -2.52
N ILE A 11 1.37 -5.59 -1.87
CA ILE A 11 1.82 -4.25 -2.28
C ILE A 11 2.28 -4.22 -3.74
N MET A 12 2.85 -5.31 -4.27
CA MET A 12 3.23 -5.37 -5.68
C MET A 12 2.02 -5.25 -6.60
N GLN A 13 0.90 -5.89 -6.23
CA GLN A 13 -0.34 -5.77 -6.99
C GLN A 13 -0.88 -4.34 -6.91
N VAL A 14 -0.84 -3.72 -5.71
CA VAL A 14 -1.22 -2.31 -5.54
C VAL A 14 -0.39 -1.38 -6.43
N MET A 15 0.92 -1.60 -6.53
CA MET A 15 1.80 -0.82 -7.40
C MET A 15 1.43 -0.99 -8.89
N ILE A 16 1.14 -2.22 -9.31
CA ILE A 16 0.67 -2.51 -10.69
C ILE A 16 -0.66 -1.80 -10.96
N ASP A 17 -1.61 -1.91 -10.04
CA ASP A 17 -2.94 -1.30 -10.16
C ASP A 17 -2.85 0.24 -10.17
N ALA A 18 -1.90 0.81 -9.42
CA ALA A 18 -1.58 2.23 -9.42
C ALA A 18 -0.88 2.70 -10.72
N GLY A 19 -0.50 1.78 -11.62
CA GLY A 19 0.08 2.05 -12.93
C GLY A 19 1.61 1.97 -12.98
N CYS A 20 2.26 1.38 -11.99
CA CYS A 20 3.71 1.13 -12.02
C CYS A 20 4.02 -0.22 -12.69
N ASP A 21 5.20 -0.32 -13.28
CA ASP A 21 5.74 -1.59 -13.76
C ASP A 21 6.49 -2.28 -12.62
N VAL A 22 6.14 -3.53 -12.34
CA VAL A 22 6.78 -4.34 -11.29
C VAL A 22 7.38 -5.59 -11.92
N VAL A 23 8.70 -5.72 -11.83
CA VAL A 23 9.46 -6.83 -12.42
C VAL A 23 10.26 -7.53 -11.32
N TRP A 24 10.24 -8.86 -11.34
CA TRP A 24 11.12 -9.68 -10.52
C TRP A 24 12.45 -9.89 -11.25
N ASP A 25 13.55 -9.61 -10.56
CA ASP A 25 14.91 -9.86 -11.03
C ASP A 25 15.61 -10.78 -10.02
N GLY A 26 15.53 -12.08 -10.27
CA GLY A 26 15.97 -13.11 -9.34
C GLY A 26 15.26 -13.01 -7.98
N MET A 27 16.01 -12.61 -6.96
CA MET A 27 15.50 -12.43 -5.59
C MET A 27 15.02 -11.01 -5.29
N ASN A 28 15.20 -10.08 -6.24
CA ASN A 28 14.87 -8.67 -6.10
C ASN A 28 13.55 -8.34 -6.80
N VAL A 29 12.91 -7.28 -6.34
CA VAL A 29 11.76 -6.65 -7.02
C VAL A 29 12.18 -5.26 -7.46
N LYS A 30 12.02 -4.98 -8.74
CA LYS A 30 12.23 -3.65 -9.33
C LYS A 30 10.87 -3.05 -9.66
N VAL A 31 10.63 -1.83 -9.19
CA VAL A 31 9.44 -1.05 -9.51
C VAL A 31 9.89 0.17 -10.32
N THR A 32 9.27 0.40 -11.47
CA THR A 32 9.54 1.55 -12.35
C THR A 32 8.25 2.24 -12.78
N GLY A 33 8.37 3.47 -13.28
CA GLY A 33 7.22 4.28 -13.68
C GLY A 33 6.69 5.16 -12.54
N ARG A 34 5.58 5.86 -12.82
CA ARG A 34 4.92 6.76 -11.88
C ARG A 34 3.52 6.24 -11.58
N ALA A 35 3.21 6.10 -10.29
CA ALA A 35 1.84 5.85 -9.86
C ALA A 35 0.95 7.02 -10.32
N SER A 36 -0.10 6.69 -11.06
CA SER A 36 -0.98 7.67 -11.71
C SER A 36 -2.45 7.33 -11.58
N LYS A 37 -2.78 6.17 -11.01
CA LYS A 37 -4.14 5.71 -10.76
C LYS A 37 -4.41 5.65 -9.25
N PRO A 38 -5.56 6.14 -8.77
CA PRO A 38 -5.90 6.08 -7.36
C PRO A 38 -5.84 4.66 -6.79
N ILE A 39 -5.48 4.57 -5.51
CA ILE A 39 -5.30 3.30 -4.82
C ILE A 39 -6.58 2.94 -4.08
N HIS A 40 -7.06 1.71 -4.28
CA HIS A 40 -8.19 1.14 -3.54
C HIS A 40 -7.76 -0.17 -2.90
N ALA A 41 -7.65 -0.20 -1.58
CA ALA A 41 -7.11 -1.34 -0.87
C ALA A 41 -7.92 -1.76 0.37
N ASP A 42 -8.06 -3.07 0.54
CA ASP A 42 -8.58 -3.71 1.74
C ASP A 42 -7.42 -4.01 2.72
N LEU A 43 -7.43 -3.30 3.85
CA LEU A 43 -6.39 -3.37 4.87
C LEU A 43 -6.53 -4.56 5.81
N GLU A 44 -7.59 -5.39 5.69
CA GLU A 44 -7.83 -6.53 6.59
C GLU A 44 -6.64 -7.51 6.60
N GLN A 45 -5.98 -7.67 5.44
CA GLN A 45 -4.86 -8.59 5.24
C GLN A 45 -3.49 -7.93 5.35
N MET A 46 -3.39 -6.61 5.25
CA MET A 46 -2.12 -5.87 5.21
C MET A 46 -2.19 -4.52 5.94
N PRO A 47 -2.67 -4.49 7.20
CA PRO A 47 -2.97 -3.24 7.87
C PRO A 47 -1.73 -2.34 7.99
N ASP A 48 -0.56 -2.94 8.18
CA ASP A 48 0.70 -2.20 8.38
C ASP A 48 1.23 -1.51 7.12
N MET A 49 0.68 -1.80 5.94
CA MET A 49 1.05 -1.13 4.69
C MET A 49 0.33 0.20 4.48
N LEU A 50 -0.66 0.55 5.31
CA LEU A 50 -1.41 1.80 5.17
C LEU A 50 -0.51 3.04 5.07
N PRO A 51 0.48 3.28 5.95
CA PRO A 51 1.27 4.52 5.89
C PRO A 51 2.00 4.69 4.55
N VAL A 52 2.55 3.61 4.01
CA VAL A 52 3.27 3.62 2.74
C VAL A 52 2.32 3.87 1.57
N MET A 53 1.18 3.20 1.54
CA MET A 53 0.18 3.39 0.48
C MET A 53 -0.46 4.77 0.54
N ALA A 54 -0.68 5.32 1.74
CA ALA A 54 -1.24 6.64 1.93
C ALA A 54 -0.28 7.74 1.44
N ALA A 55 1.01 7.63 1.78
CA ALA A 55 2.04 8.53 1.25
C ALA A 55 2.11 8.50 -0.29
N LEU A 56 2.01 7.31 -0.89
CA LEU A 56 1.95 7.17 -2.34
C LEU A 56 0.68 7.81 -2.91
N ALA A 57 -0.48 7.58 -2.30
CA ALA A 57 -1.75 8.14 -2.72
C ALA A 57 -1.76 9.67 -2.75
N CYS A 58 -1.08 10.35 -1.82
CA CYS A 58 -0.95 11.82 -1.84
C CYS A 58 -0.26 12.36 -3.10
N SER A 59 0.51 11.55 -3.82
CA SER A 59 1.19 11.95 -5.06
C SER A 59 0.37 11.73 -6.33
N ILE A 60 -0.84 11.15 -6.21
CA ILE A 60 -1.70 10.73 -7.31
C ILE A 60 -2.93 11.63 -7.36
N SER A 61 -3.30 12.09 -8.56
CA SER A 61 -4.54 12.84 -8.75
C SER A 61 -5.77 11.93 -8.66
N GLY A 62 -6.81 12.39 -7.97
CA GLY A 62 -8.05 11.64 -7.74
C GLY A 62 -8.19 11.18 -6.30
N GLU A 63 -9.20 10.35 -6.03
CA GLU A 63 -9.53 9.88 -4.69
C GLU A 63 -9.09 8.43 -4.49
N SER A 64 -8.18 8.19 -3.55
CA SER A 64 -7.79 6.85 -3.11
C SER A 64 -8.57 6.47 -1.86
N SER A 65 -8.92 5.19 -1.70
CA SER A 65 -9.69 4.71 -0.54
C SER A 65 -9.08 3.47 0.09
N PHE A 66 -9.09 3.47 1.43
CA PHE A 66 -8.55 2.38 2.24
C PHE A 66 -9.64 1.89 3.19
N ILE A 67 -10.04 0.62 3.06
CA ILE A 67 -11.16 0.05 3.81
C ILE A 67 -10.71 -1.05 4.78
N LYS A 68 -11.58 -1.38 5.74
CA LYS A 68 -11.38 -2.44 6.76
C LYS A 68 -10.09 -2.33 7.60
N GLY A 69 -9.58 -1.11 7.78
CA GLY A 69 -8.41 -0.82 8.61
C GLY A 69 -8.66 -0.79 10.12
N ALA A 70 -9.82 -1.24 10.62
CA ALA A 70 -10.23 -1.01 12.02
C ALA A 70 -9.20 -1.52 13.06
N ARG A 71 -8.51 -2.61 12.76
CA ARG A 71 -7.47 -3.21 13.63
C ARG A 71 -6.27 -2.28 13.89
N LEU A 72 -6.04 -1.28 13.03
CA LEU A 72 -4.95 -0.31 13.19
C LEU A 72 -5.12 0.61 14.41
N ARG A 73 -6.35 0.73 14.94
CA ARG A 73 -6.62 1.48 16.18
C ARG A 73 -6.08 0.78 17.43
N LEU A 74 -5.85 -0.54 17.35
CA LEU A 74 -5.44 -1.39 18.46
C LEU A 74 -3.91 -1.58 18.54
N LYS A 75 -3.15 -0.92 17.66
CA LYS A 75 -1.68 -0.96 17.67
C LYS A 75 -1.14 -0.02 18.74
N GLU A 76 0.19 0.05 18.87
CA GLU A 76 0.92 0.93 19.80
C GLU A 76 0.42 2.38 19.82
N SER A 77 -0.09 2.84 18.67
CA SER A 77 -0.89 4.05 18.53
C SER A 77 -2.07 3.79 17.59
N ASP A 78 -3.09 4.66 17.62
CA ASP A 78 -4.13 4.66 16.59
C ASP A 78 -3.50 5.10 15.26
N ARG A 79 -3.06 4.11 14.48
CA ARG A 79 -2.34 4.34 13.23
C ARG A 79 -3.23 4.96 12.15
N LEU A 80 -4.56 4.84 12.24
CA LEU A 80 -5.46 5.53 11.32
C LEU A 80 -5.39 7.04 11.55
N VAL A 81 -5.48 7.45 12.82
CA VAL A 81 -5.39 8.87 13.21
C VAL A 81 -4.00 9.42 12.94
N ALA A 82 -2.95 8.65 13.24
CA ALA A 82 -1.58 9.09 13.00
C ALA A 82 -1.30 9.32 11.51
N VAL A 83 -1.73 8.41 10.63
CA VAL A 83 -1.57 8.57 9.18
C VAL A 83 -2.38 9.77 8.68
N ALA A 84 -3.66 9.87 9.04
CA ALA A 84 -4.52 10.97 8.59
C ALA A 84 -4.05 12.38 9.00
N ARG A 85 -3.23 12.49 10.05
CA ARG A 85 -2.70 13.78 10.53
C ARG A 85 -1.35 14.19 9.93
N ASN A 86 -0.62 13.26 9.31
CA ASN A 86 0.78 13.45 8.93
C ASN A 86 1.05 13.25 7.44
N ILE A 87 0.02 13.10 6.62
CA ILE A 87 0.11 12.97 5.15
C ILE A 87 -0.54 14.15 4.45
#